data_AF-A0A7C9DJK9-F1
#
_entry.id   AF-A0A7C9DJK9-F1
#
_cell.length_a   1.000
_cell.length_b   1.000
_cell.length_c   1.000
_cell.angle_alpha   90.00
_cell.angle_beta   90.00
_cell.angle_gamma   90.00
#
_symmetry.space_group_name_H-M   'P 1'
#
loop_
_entity.id
_entity.type
_entity.pdbx_description
1 polymer ?
#
loop_
_entity_poly.entity_id
_entity_poly.type
_entity_poly.pdbx_seq_one_letter_code
_entity_poly.pdbx_strand_id
1 'polypeptide(L)'
;PHFHPPAAMALFLTNLASFALPPHAFRSRKARRVSGNRQTAVSHVELLSSHFSAFSFSGYGNGNWLPASTRQHLATTVTETRKINEAGLSDEQVFPYIQTLRRFPMEELSSKVVMVRFDSSILIQQEVDRHCPIITNAYETIKYIYKAGAKIILTSSWNVKHGSKVLSVEDVAEFLSSILQLKVVPAKGISELQRLKMAQVADVDILLFQNLSNYKQERANDSDFSERLASGIDIFVNDSISLAHKILASTVGVTQFCYASLAGFYFEDCLYKLKKITVCSRPTYVAVIGGDNLIDKAAAVRFLTSICDGLVFVGMMAFQIMHALGVHLPSYLVDHGASKAAVEILQFAKHRKIPVLLPRDFRCENFSNSMQLETFPAHDILDGTFELILLLILNYVT
;
A
#
# COMPACT_ATOMS: atom_id res chain seq x y z
N PRO A 1 2.92 42.13 -17.55
CA PRO A 1 2.61 41.24 -18.70
C PRO A 1 2.01 39.93 -18.18
N HIS A 2 0.69 39.94 -18.09
CA HIS A 2 -0.12 38.85 -17.57
C HIS A 2 0.01 37.59 -18.43
N PHE A 3 0.30 36.46 -17.78
CA PHE A 3 0.05 35.13 -18.33
C PHE A 3 -0.71 34.33 -17.28
N HIS A 4 -2.03 34.23 -17.48
CA HIS A 4 -2.90 33.31 -16.76
C HIS A 4 -2.68 31.90 -17.34
N PRO A 5 -2.47 30.85 -16.51
CA PRO A 5 -2.63 29.49 -16.97
C PRO A 5 -4.13 29.13 -17.04
N PRO A 6 -4.53 28.25 -17.97
CA PRO A 6 -5.92 28.01 -18.32
C PRO A 6 -6.71 27.31 -17.20
N ALA A 7 -7.91 27.82 -16.94
CA ALA A 7 -8.88 27.40 -15.92
C ALA A 7 -9.47 25.99 -16.11
N ALA A 8 -8.84 25.10 -16.87
CA ALA A 8 -9.31 23.73 -17.12
C ALA A 8 -8.71 22.68 -16.17
N MET A 9 -7.72 23.05 -15.32
CA MET A 9 -7.06 22.13 -14.39
C MET A 9 -7.54 22.26 -12.93
N ALA A 10 -8.45 23.20 -12.66
CA ALA A 10 -8.99 23.48 -11.32
C ALA A 10 -10.32 22.74 -11.01
N LEU A 11 -10.87 21.98 -11.97
CA LEU A 11 -12.12 21.23 -11.81
C LEU A 11 -11.93 19.72 -11.58
N PHE A 12 -10.68 19.25 -11.49
CA PHE A 12 -10.35 17.83 -11.30
C PHE A 12 -10.06 17.44 -9.83
N LEU A 13 -10.07 18.40 -8.90
CA LEU A 13 -9.68 18.20 -7.49
C LEU A 13 -10.79 18.41 -6.46
N THR A 14 -12.03 18.69 -6.87
CA THR A 14 -13.12 19.09 -5.95
C THR A 14 -14.23 18.06 -5.71
N ASN A 15 -14.17 16.84 -6.27
CA ASN A 15 -15.31 15.89 -6.19
C ASN A 15 -15.07 14.53 -5.51
N LEU A 16 -14.11 14.44 -4.59
CA LEU A 16 -13.93 13.24 -3.73
C LEU A 16 -14.07 13.52 -2.23
N ALA A 17 -14.81 14.57 -1.86
CA ALA A 17 -15.13 14.84 -0.47
C ALA A 17 -16.55 15.37 -0.35
N SER A 18 -17.52 14.46 -0.19
CA SER A 18 -18.84 14.81 0.31
C SER A 18 -19.49 13.61 0.99
N PHE A 19 -19.72 13.80 2.28
CA PHE A 19 -20.61 13.08 3.19
C PHE A 19 -20.13 11.77 3.83
N ALA A 20 -19.66 11.94 5.08
CA ALA A 20 -20.01 11.05 6.17
C ALA A 20 -21.55 10.98 6.32
N LEU A 21 -22.11 9.77 6.33
CA LEU A 21 -23.50 9.50 6.71
C LEU A 21 -23.59 8.12 7.42
N PRO A 22 -24.64 7.86 8.22
CA PRO A 22 -24.59 7.28 9.56
C PRO A 22 -24.89 5.76 9.58
N PRO A 23 -24.76 5.08 10.74
CA PRO A 23 -25.03 3.65 10.84
C PRO A 23 -26.53 3.39 11.01
N HIS A 24 -27.35 3.45 9.96
CA HIS A 24 -28.72 2.91 10.03
C HIS A 24 -29.29 2.60 8.63
N ALA A 25 -29.23 1.33 8.21
CA ALA A 25 -30.24 0.68 7.37
C ALA A 25 -30.02 -0.85 7.31
N PHE A 26 -30.06 -1.53 8.46
CA PHE A 26 -30.39 -2.95 8.50
C PHE A 26 -31.30 -3.16 9.71
N ARG A 27 -32.62 -3.14 9.46
CA ARG A 27 -33.61 -3.57 10.45
C ARG A 27 -34.48 -4.68 9.84
N SER A 28 -34.42 -5.81 10.53
CA SER A 28 -35.15 -7.07 10.36
C SER A 28 -34.62 -7.98 9.22
N ARG A 29 -34.32 -9.26 9.43
CA ARG A 29 -34.91 -10.24 10.36
C ARG A 29 -33.85 -11.12 11.05
N LYS A 30 -34.24 -11.63 12.22
CA LYS A 30 -33.49 -12.46 13.19
C LYS A 30 -32.57 -13.51 12.55
N ALA A 31 -31.29 -13.49 12.93
CA ALA A 31 -30.44 -14.69 13.01
C ALA A 31 -29.55 -14.59 14.27
N ARG A 32 -29.46 -15.70 14.99
CA ARG A 32 -28.82 -15.85 16.31
C ARG A 32 -27.32 -15.53 16.26
N ARG A 33 -26.84 -14.85 17.32
CA ARG A 33 -25.41 -14.79 17.69
C ARG A 33 -24.84 -16.20 17.81
N VAL A 34 -23.77 -16.48 17.06
CA VAL A 34 -22.75 -17.46 17.44
C VAL A 34 -21.40 -16.75 17.32
N SER A 35 -20.68 -16.71 18.45
CA SER A 35 -19.31 -16.23 18.57
C SER A 35 -18.35 -17.25 17.94
N GLY A 36 -17.51 -16.81 16.99
CA GLY A 36 -16.47 -17.63 16.37
C GLY A 36 -15.25 -16.79 15.98
N ASN A 37 -14.07 -17.36 16.22
CA ASN A 37 -12.74 -16.73 16.23
C ASN A 37 -12.30 -16.01 14.94
N ARG A 38 -11.59 -14.87 15.11
CA ARG A 38 -10.95 -14.04 14.06
C ARG A 38 -9.60 -14.56 13.54
N GLN A 39 -9.27 -15.84 13.73
CA GLN A 39 -7.92 -16.38 13.43
C GLN A 39 -7.74 -16.97 12.03
N THR A 40 -8.77 -16.99 11.18
CA THR A 40 -8.74 -17.72 9.89
C THR A 40 -8.31 -16.88 8.67
N ALA A 41 -8.19 -15.55 8.77
CA ALA A 41 -7.89 -14.72 7.59
C ALA A 41 -6.40 -14.69 7.18
N VAL A 42 -5.48 -14.98 8.11
CA VAL A 42 -4.02 -14.85 7.86
C VAL A 42 -3.44 -16.10 7.18
N SER A 43 -3.99 -17.29 7.45
CA SER A 43 -3.55 -18.55 6.84
C SER A 43 -3.87 -18.69 5.35
N HIS A 44 -4.81 -17.89 4.82
CA HIS A 44 -5.20 -17.96 3.40
C HIS A 44 -4.26 -17.22 2.44
N VAL A 45 -3.44 -16.29 2.94
CA VAL A 45 -2.48 -15.53 2.10
C VAL A 45 -1.23 -16.37 1.79
N GLU A 46 -0.78 -17.23 2.71
CA GLU A 46 0.37 -18.13 2.48
C GLU A 46 0.08 -19.25 1.47
N LEU A 47 -1.18 -19.70 1.41
CA LEU A 47 -1.65 -20.70 0.43
C LEU A 47 -1.62 -20.20 -1.02
N LEU A 48 -1.73 -18.88 -1.25
CA LEU A 48 -1.65 -18.28 -2.59
C LEU A 48 -0.21 -18.20 -3.12
N SER A 49 0.78 -18.07 -2.23
CA SER A 49 2.21 -18.05 -2.61
C SER A 49 2.70 -19.42 -3.12
N SER A 50 2.24 -20.52 -2.49
CA SER A 50 2.64 -21.88 -2.83
C SER A 50 2.00 -22.44 -4.11
N HIS A 51 0.85 -21.90 -4.55
CA HIS A 51 0.18 -22.34 -5.78
C HIS A 51 0.76 -21.70 -7.05
N PHE A 52 1.46 -20.56 -6.94
CA PHE A 52 2.11 -19.93 -8.10
C PHE A 52 3.32 -20.71 -8.62
N SER A 53 3.98 -21.53 -7.78
CA SER A 53 5.13 -22.35 -8.18
C SER A 53 4.78 -23.60 -8.99
N ALA A 54 3.48 -23.92 -9.21
CA ALA A 54 3.05 -25.19 -9.80
C ALA A 54 2.43 -25.08 -11.21
N PHE A 55 2.44 -23.91 -11.85
CA PHE A 55 1.93 -23.77 -13.22
C PHE A 55 2.92 -24.35 -14.25
N SER A 56 2.80 -25.65 -14.50
CA SER A 56 3.33 -26.31 -15.69
C SER A 56 2.24 -26.35 -16.77
N PHE A 57 2.44 -25.57 -17.84
CA PHE A 57 1.56 -25.59 -19.01
C PHE A 57 1.68 -26.96 -19.71
N SER A 58 0.59 -27.71 -19.80
CA SER A 58 0.53 -28.92 -20.64
C SER A 58 -0.75 -29.00 -21.49
N GLY A 59 -0.54 -29.22 -22.80
CA GLY A 59 -1.49 -29.73 -23.83
C GLY A 59 -2.47 -28.71 -24.42
N TYR A 60 -2.59 -28.48 -25.74
CA TYR A 60 -2.41 -29.37 -26.91
C TYR A 60 -2.04 -28.60 -28.19
N GLY A 61 -1.26 -29.24 -29.08
CA GLY A 61 -1.25 -28.92 -30.53
C GLY A 61 0.12 -28.85 -31.21
N ASN A 62 0.56 -29.99 -31.76
CA ASN A 62 1.68 -30.24 -32.69
C ASN A 62 2.37 -29.04 -33.37
N GLY A 63 3.70 -28.96 -33.18
CA GLY A 63 4.63 -28.21 -34.03
C GLY A 63 6.06 -28.31 -33.50
N ASN A 64 6.84 -29.22 -34.07
CA ASN A 64 8.27 -29.44 -33.79
C ASN A 64 9.08 -28.14 -33.78
N TRP A 65 9.69 -27.79 -32.65
CA TRP A 65 10.97 -27.04 -32.67
C TRP A 65 11.89 -27.49 -31.52
N LEU A 66 13.02 -28.08 -31.96
CA LEU A 66 14.35 -28.24 -31.33
C LEU A 66 14.73 -29.58 -30.63
N PRO A 67 15.96 -30.09 -30.85
CA PRO A 67 16.37 -31.47 -30.55
C PRO A 67 16.88 -31.67 -29.11
N ALA A 68 16.93 -32.94 -28.71
CA ALA A 68 17.19 -33.46 -27.36
C ALA A 68 18.57 -33.14 -26.75
N SER A 69 19.45 -32.38 -27.41
CA SER A 69 20.80 -32.04 -26.91
C SER A 69 20.84 -30.85 -25.94
N THR A 70 19.72 -30.17 -25.70
CA THR A 70 19.69 -28.94 -24.84
C THR A 70 19.37 -29.23 -23.36
N ARG A 71 19.08 -30.50 -23.00
CA ARG A 71 18.72 -30.88 -21.61
C ARG A 71 19.91 -31.21 -20.70
N GLN A 72 21.14 -31.14 -21.18
CA GLN A 72 22.35 -31.56 -20.42
C GLN A 72 23.32 -30.41 -20.06
N HIS A 73 22.90 -29.14 -20.19
CA HIS A 73 23.73 -27.97 -19.84
C HIS A 73 23.17 -27.09 -18.72
N LEU A 74 22.22 -27.60 -17.93
CA LEU A 74 21.60 -26.88 -16.82
C LEU A 74 21.83 -27.53 -15.44
N ALA A 75 22.77 -28.48 -15.32
CA ALA A 75 22.98 -29.25 -14.09
C ALA A 75 24.38 -29.17 -13.47
N THR A 76 25.34 -28.41 -14.00
CA THR A 76 26.72 -28.42 -13.48
C THR A 76 27.44 -27.08 -13.59
N THR A 77 27.03 -26.11 -12.77
CA THR A 77 27.82 -24.97 -12.22
C THR A 77 26.83 -24.21 -11.31
N VAL A 78 27.00 -23.97 -10.02
CA VAL A 78 28.13 -23.42 -9.29
C VAL A 78 27.90 -23.70 -7.79
N THR A 79 28.76 -24.54 -7.20
CA THR A 79 29.09 -24.48 -5.77
C THR A 79 30.20 -23.43 -5.65
N GLU A 80 29.86 -22.18 -5.38
CA GLU A 80 30.88 -21.16 -5.09
C GLU A 80 30.29 -20.06 -4.20
N THR A 81 30.72 -20.15 -2.94
CA THR A 81 30.71 -19.17 -1.87
C THR A 81 31.02 -17.73 -2.31
N ARG A 82 30.36 -16.76 -1.64
CA ARG A 82 30.78 -15.35 -1.51
C ARG A 82 30.83 -14.54 -2.82
N LYS A 83 29.70 -13.90 -3.15
CA LYS A 83 29.59 -12.52 -3.67
C LYS A 83 28.11 -12.21 -3.90
N ILE A 84 27.44 -11.68 -2.88
CA ILE A 84 26.23 -10.88 -3.07
C ILE A 84 26.73 -9.43 -3.13
N ASN A 85 27.40 -9.09 -4.23
CA ASN A 85 27.58 -7.71 -4.65
C ASN A 85 26.92 -7.61 -6.02
N GLU A 86 26.10 -6.57 -6.18
CA GLU A 86 25.78 -5.92 -7.46
C GLU A 86 24.88 -6.72 -8.43
N ALA A 87 23.60 -6.82 -8.11
CA ALA A 87 22.57 -6.71 -9.15
C ALA A 87 22.38 -5.22 -9.45
N GLY A 88 22.81 -4.78 -10.63
CA GLY A 88 22.93 -3.38 -11.03
C GLY A 88 21.70 -2.51 -10.75
N LEU A 89 21.86 -1.61 -9.78
CA LEU A 89 21.11 -0.37 -9.65
C LEU A 89 21.87 0.68 -10.47
N SER A 90 21.58 0.78 -11.76
CA SER A 90 22.14 1.85 -12.59
C SER A 90 21.58 3.20 -12.14
N ASP A 91 22.46 4.20 -12.07
CA ASP A 91 22.19 5.60 -11.69
C ASP A 91 21.05 6.29 -12.46
N GLU A 92 20.46 5.69 -13.50
CA GLU A 92 19.40 6.28 -14.35
C GLU A 92 17.98 6.31 -13.71
N GLN A 93 17.81 5.78 -12.50
CA GLN A 93 16.52 5.80 -11.81
C GLN A 93 16.32 6.99 -10.86
N VAL A 94 17.11 8.06 -10.99
CA VAL A 94 16.98 9.29 -10.18
C VAL A 94 15.56 9.87 -10.25
N PHE A 95 15.05 10.28 -9.08
CA PHE A 95 13.92 11.19 -8.97
C PHE A 95 14.51 12.61 -8.91
N PRO A 96 14.58 13.36 -10.03
CA PRO A 96 15.40 14.58 -10.13
C PRO A 96 15.04 15.68 -9.12
N TYR A 97 13.82 15.61 -8.57
CA TYR A 97 13.30 16.59 -7.62
C TYR A 97 13.17 16.06 -6.19
N ILE A 98 13.63 14.83 -5.90
CA ILE A 98 13.49 14.21 -4.59
C ILE A 98 14.87 13.94 -4.02
N GLN A 99 15.19 14.62 -2.93
CA GLN A 99 16.37 14.33 -2.13
C GLN A 99 16.08 13.08 -1.28
N THR A 100 16.96 12.09 -1.31
CA THR A 100 16.77 10.83 -0.56
C THR A 100 17.82 10.70 0.53
N LEU A 101 17.43 10.08 1.66
CA LEU A 101 18.35 9.85 2.78
C LEU A 101 19.59 9.06 2.36
N ARG A 102 19.45 8.17 1.37
CA ARG A 102 20.53 7.35 0.82
C ARG A 102 21.58 8.16 0.04
N ARG A 103 21.20 9.34 -0.48
CA ARG A 103 22.09 10.27 -1.23
C ARG A 103 22.46 11.51 -0.42
N PHE A 104 21.95 11.63 0.82
CA PHE A 104 22.24 12.75 1.71
C PHE A 104 23.53 12.46 2.51
N PRO A 105 24.50 13.38 2.58
CA PRO A 105 25.74 13.16 3.32
C PRO A 105 25.46 12.84 4.79
N MET A 106 26.02 11.74 5.29
CA MET A 106 25.75 11.27 6.64
C MET A 106 26.27 12.25 7.70
N GLU A 107 27.35 12.96 7.39
CA GLU A 107 27.99 13.96 8.23
C GLU A 107 27.08 15.17 8.47
N GLU A 108 26.22 15.51 7.51
CA GLU A 108 25.26 16.61 7.62
C GLU A 108 24.10 16.31 8.58
N LEU A 109 23.86 15.03 8.91
CA LEU A 109 22.89 14.61 9.92
C LEU A 109 23.44 14.80 11.34
N SER A 110 24.76 14.77 11.51
CA SER A 110 25.38 14.76 12.83
C SER A 110 25.05 16.02 13.63
N SER A 111 24.69 15.85 14.90
CA SER A 111 24.29 16.92 15.81
C SER A 111 23.06 17.75 15.37
N LYS A 112 22.35 17.32 14.32
CA LYS A 112 21.08 17.94 13.89
C LYS A 112 19.89 17.33 14.63
N VAL A 113 18.80 18.10 14.68
CA VAL A 113 17.48 17.59 15.07
C VAL A 113 16.72 17.20 13.80
N VAL A 114 16.37 15.91 13.72
CA VAL A 114 15.72 15.31 12.55
C VAL A 114 14.32 14.87 12.92
N MET A 115 13.32 15.43 12.24
CA MET A 115 11.94 14.97 12.33
C MET A 115 11.71 13.85 11.32
N VAL A 116 11.28 12.68 11.78
CA VAL A 116 10.91 11.56 10.90
C VAL A 116 9.40 11.36 10.97
N ARG A 117 8.73 11.55 9.83
CA ARG A 117 7.31 11.23 9.67
C ARG A 117 7.19 9.79 9.21
N PHE A 118 6.77 8.89 10.09
CA PHE A 118 6.66 7.46 9.76
C PHE A 118 5.23 7.06 9.39
N ASP A 119 5.09 5.99 8.61
CA ASP A 119 3.80 5.38 8.26
C ASP A 119 3.20 4.56 9.41
N SER A 120 1.95 4.79 9.78
CA SER A 120 1.29 4.04 10.87
C SER A 120 1.11 2.55 10.59
N SER A 121 1.32 2.09 9.35
CA SER A 121 1.35 0.67 9.00
C SER A 121 2.39 -0.12 9.80
N ILE A 122 3.47 0.51 10.26
CA ILE A 122 4.47 -0.14 11.12
C ILE A 122 3.92 -0.52 12.51
N LEU A 123 2.79 0.08 12.91
CA LEU A 123 2.13 -0.21 14.20
C LEU A 123 1.15 -1.39 14.10
N ILE A 124 0.65 -1.68 12.89
CA ILE A 124 -0.30 -2.79 12.65
C ILE A 124 0.40 -4.15 12.85
N GLN A 125 1.73 -4.19 12.69
CA GLN A 125 2.55 -5.38 12.92
C GLN A 125 2.63 -5.84 14.39
N GLN A 126 2.05 -5.11 15.35
CA GLN A 126 1.85 -5.64 16.69
C GLN A 126 1.07 -6.97 16.70
N GLU A 127 0.21 -7.23 15.71
CA GLU A 127 -0.73 -8.35 15.75
C GLU A 127 -0.45 -9.50 14.76
N VAL A 128 0.30 -9.29 13.67
CA VAL A 128 0.22 -10.22 12.51
C VAL A 128 1.52 -10.95 12.16
N ASP A 129 2.68 -10.30 12.17
CA ASP A 129 4.00 -10.98 12.08
C ASP A 129 5.12 -9.91 12.20
N ARG A 130 6.16 -10.17 13.02
CA ARG A 130 7.30 -9.25 13.18
C ARG A 130 8.32 -9.35 12.05
N HIS A 131 8.22 -10.37 11.18
CA HIS A 131 9.24 -10.69 10.17
C HIS A 131 8.92 -10.19 8.75
N CYS A 132 7.86 -9.40 8.53
CA CYS A 132 7.54 -8.93 7.18
C CYS A 132 8.58 -7.91 6.66
N PRO A 133 9.27 -8.20 5.54
CA PRO A 133 10.44 -7.45 5.07
C PRO A 133 10.15 -6.03 4.55
N ILE A 134 8.87 -5.71 4.30
CA ILE A 134 8.47 -4.38 3.79
C ILE A 134 8.69 -3.29 4.85
N ILE A 135 8.64 -3.62 6.14
CA ILE A 135 8.67 -2.65 7.24
C ILE A 135 10.06 -2.53 7.89
N THR A 136 11.00 -3.43 7.57
CA THR A 136 12.41 -3.32 8.03
C THR A 136 13.02 -1.99 7.63
N ASN A 137 12.76 -1.49 6.42
CA ASN A 137 13.40 -0.29 5.91
C ASN A 137 12.95 0.99 6.64
N ALA A 138 11.73 1.01 7.18
CA ALA A 138 11.25 2.14 7.99
C ALA A 138 12.02 2.23 9.33
N TYR A 139 12.31 1.09 9.95
CA TYR A 139 13.15 1.05 11.15
C TYR A 139 14.61 1.37 10.82
N GLU A 140 15.10 0.94 9.66
CA GLU A 140 16.46 1.28 9.20
C GLU A 140 16.63 2.78 8.95
N THR A 141 15.60 3.50 8.45
CA THR A 141 15.62 4.97 8.36
C THR A 141 15.95 5.59 9.73
N ILE A 142 15.24 5.17 10.78
CA ILE A 142 15.39 5.71 12.13
C ILE A 142 16.77 5.34 12.70
N LYS A 143 17.19 4.08 12.58
CA LYS A 143 18.49 3.60 13.07
C LYS A 143 19.65 4.26 12.36
N TYR A 144 19.55 4.50 11.05
CA TYR A 144 20.58 5.17 10.27
C TYR A 144 20.80 6.61 10.74
N ILE A 145 19.70 7.35 10.92
CA ILE A 145 19.74 8.73 11.45
C ILE A 145 20.34 8.76 12.86
N TYR A 146 19.95 7.80 13.72
CA TYR A 146 20.48 7.70 15.08
C TYR A 146 21.99 7.42 15.07
N LYS A 147 22.45 6.46 14.26
CA LYS A 147 23.87 6.12 14.11
C LYS A 147 24.71 7.29 13.57
N ALA A 148 24.12 8.20 12.81
CA ALA A 148 24.77 9.43 12.35
C ALA A 148 24.99 10.47 13.47
N GLY A 149 24.48 10.24 14.68
CA GLY A 149 24.59 11.16 15.81
C GLY A 149 23.56 12.28 15.78
N ALA A 150 22.45 12.09 15.07
CA ALA A 150 21.33 13.03 15.06
C ALA A 150 20.38 12.78 16.24
N LYS A 151 19.66 13.83 16.66
CA LYS A 151 18.55 13.74 17.62
C LYS A 151 17.25 13.54 16.85
N ILE A 152 16.44 12.56 17.24
CA ILE A 152 15.27 12.15 16.45
C ILE A 152 13.95 12.56 17.13
N ILE A 153 13.06 13.15 16.34
CA ILE A 153 11.65 13.36 16.67
C ILE A 153 10.81 12.53 15.71
N LEU A 154 10.15 11.50 16.21
CA LEU A 154 9.18 10.71 15.46
C LEU A 154 7.82 11.37 15.51
N THR A 155 7.14 11.43 14.37
CA THR A 155 5.77 11.90 14.28
C THR A 155 4.93 10.94 13.44
N SER A 156 3.69 10.70 13.85
CA SER A 156 2.73 10.02 12.98
C SER A 156 1.26 10.33 13.28
N SER A 157 0.38 9.86 12.40
CA SER A 157 -1.07 9.80 12.59
C SER A 157 -1.48 8.35 12.57
N TRP A 158 -2.14 7.86 13.62
CA TRP A 158 -2.60 6.48 13.68
C TRP A 158 -4.04 6.38 14.18
N ASN A 159 -4.73 5.34 13.72
CA ASN A 159 -6.05 4.93 14.20
C ASN A 159 -6.07 3.43 14.55
N VAL A 160 -4.89 2.83 14.78
CA VAL A 160 -4.73 1.42 15.15
C VAL A 160 -5.39 1.20 16.51
N LYS A 161 -6.21 0.15 16.62
CA LYS A 161 -6.94 -0.18 17.83
C LYS A 161 -6.45 -1.48 18.41
N HIS A 162 -6.30 -1.53 19.73
CA HIS A 162 -6.20 -2.77 20.49
C HIS A 162 -7.53 -2.99 21.22
N GLY A 163 -8.31 -3.97 20.75
CA GLY A 163 -9.72 -4.11 21.13
C GLY A 163 -10.56 -2.91 20.63
N SER A 164 -11.25 -2.22 21.54
CA SER A 164 -12.09 -1.06 21.21
C SER A 164 -11.35 0.29 21.25
N LYS A 165 -10.15 0.34 21.83
CA LYS A 165 -9.42 1.59 22.11
C LYS A 165 -8.29 1.80 21.10
N VAL A 166 -8.15 3.05 20.61
CA VAL A 166 -7.01 3.46 19.78
C VAL A 166 -5.74 3.48 20.63
N LEU A 167 -4.61 3.03 20.08
CA LEU A 167 -3.31 3.03 20.77
C LEU A 167 -2.96 4.45 21.27
N SER A 168 -2.57 4.54 22.54
CA SER A 168 -2.05 5.77 23.14
C SER A 168 -0.63 6.07 22.63
N VAL A 169 -0.11 7.27 22.90
CA VAL A 169 1.29 7.59 22.54
C VAL A 169 2.26 6.74 23.35
N GLU A 170 1.88 6.40 24.59
CA GLU A 170 2.66 5.58 25.49
C GLU A 170 2.80 4.15 24.94
N ASP A 171 1.70 3.55 24.48
CA ASP A 171 1.70 2.21 23.86
C ASP A 171 2.60 2.18 22.61
N VAL A 172 2.55 3.23 21.79
CA VAL A 172 3.38 3.34 20.59
C VAL A 172 4.85 3.55 20.93
N ALA A 173 5.16 4.37 21.93
CA ALA A 173 6.54 4.59 22.39
C ALA A 173 7.16 3.30 22.95
N GLU A 174 6.41 2.53 23.74
CA GLU A 174 6.85 1.25 24.28
C GLU A 174 7.15 0.25 23.14
N PHE A 175 6.23 0.14 22.18
CA PHE A 175 6.40 -0.72 21.02
C PHE A 175 7.64 -0.35 20.19
N LEU A 176 7.79 0.93 19.83
CA LEU A 176 8.93 1.40 19.05
C LEU A 176 10.23 1.23 19.83
N SER A 177 10.24 1.42 21.15
CA SER A 177 11.41 1.17 21.98
C SER A 177 11.86 -0.29 21.89
N SER A 178 10.90 -1.22 21.99
CA SER A 178 11.17 -2.66 21.88
C SER A 178 11.74 -3.06 20.51
N ILE A 179 11.19 -2.53 19.42
CA ILE A 179 11.62 -2.89 18.06
C ILE A 179 12.95 -2.22 17.69
N LEU A 180 13.13 -0.96 18.07
CA LEU A 180 14.33 -0.20 17.73
C LEU A 180 15.52 -0.54 18.63
N GLN A 181 15.27 -1.09 19.83
CA GLN A 181 16.27 -1.24 20.89
C GLN A 181 16.90 0.11 21.28
N LEU A 182 16.08 1.16 21.26
CA LEU A 182 16.42 2.54 21.60
C LEU A 182 15.34 3.10 22.52
N LYS A 183 15.69 4.01 23.43
CA LYS A 183 14.73 4.60 24.36
C LYS A 183 13.89 5.66 23.65
N VAL A 184 12.64 5.31 23.34
CA VAL A 184 11.63 6.22 22.77
C VAL A 184 10.78 6.79 23.89
N VAL A 185 10.73 8.12 24.01
CA VAL A 185 9.96 8.82 25.05
C VAL A 185 8.82 9.62 24.42
N PRO A 186 7.57 9.50 24.90
CA PRO A 186 6.45 10.28 24.40
C PRO A 186 6.58 11.77 24.78
N ALA A 187 6.18 12.64 23.86
CA ALA A 187 6.12 14.08 24.03
C ALA A 187 4.67 14.57 23.86
N LYS A 188 4.08 15.09 24.93
CA LYS A 188 2.65 15.42 25.05
C LYS A 188 2.25 16.74 24.38
N GLY A 189 3.19 17.46 23.78
CA GLY A 189 2.90 18.70 23.07
C GLY A 189 4.12 19.32 22.39
N ILE A 190 3.87 20.37 21.61
CA ILE A 190 4.90 21.03 20.80
C ILE A 190 5.98 21.67 21.67
N SER A 191 5.59 22.24 22.82
CA SER A 191 6.53 22.80 23.80
C SER A 191 7.55 21.78 24.31
N GLU A 192 7.22 20.49 24.31
CA GLU A 192 8.15 19.44 24.72
C GLU A 192 9.11 19.01 23.61
N LEU A 193 8.84 19.34 22.34
CA LEU A 193 9.75 19.02 21.23
C LEU A 193 11.08 19.77 21.34
N GLN A 194 11.07 20.96 21.94
CA GLN A 194 12.28 21.77 22.13
C GLN A 194 13.25 21.18 23.18
N ARG A 195 12.84 20.16 23.94
CA ARG A 195 13.69 19.50 24.95
C ARG A 195 14.96 18.91 24.34
N LEU A 196 14.92 18.44 23.09
CA LEU A 196 16.12 17.88 22.44
C LEU A 196 17.22 18.92 22.16
N LYS A 197 16.87 20.21 21.98
CA LYS A 197 17.88 21.27 21.79
C LYS A 197 18.58 21.65 23.09
N MET A 198 17.85 21.63 24.20
CA MET A 198 18.40 21.94 25.51
C MET A 198 19.22 20.73 25.97
N ALA A 199 20.53 20.88 26.12
CA ALA A 199 21.52 19.82 26.43
C ALA A 199 21.27 18.99 27.72
N GLN A 200 20.09 19.08 28.32
CA GLN A 200 19.63 18.38 29.51
C GLN A 200 19.09 16.97 29.26
N VAL A 201 19.10 16.48 28.02
CA VAL A 201 18.51 15.18 27.66
C VAL A 201 19.60 14.16 27.32
N ALA A 202 20.48 13.88 28.29
CA ALA A 202 21.51 12.85 28.15
C ALA A 202 20.93 11.42 28.07
N ASP A 203 19.64 11.25 28.40
CA ASP A 203 18.99 9.96 28.63
C ASP A 203 17.84 9.63 27.64
N VAL A 204 17.71 10.33 26.51
CA VAL A 204 16.65 10.02 25.52
C VAL A 204 17.25 9.91 24.13
N ASP A 205 17.06 8.74 23.51
CA ASP A 205 17.49 8.49 22.14
C ASP A 205 16.53 9.15 21.13
N ILE A 206 15.23 9.04 21.39
CA ILE A 206 14.17 9.41 20.44
C ILE A 206 12.97 10.01 21.19
N LEU A 207 12.42 11.14 20.70
CA LEU A 207 11.11 11.63 21.13
C LEU A 207 10.01 11.20 20.16
N LEU A 208 8.85 10.80 20.67
CA LEU A 208 7.65 10.52 19.88
C LEU A 208 6.59 11.59 20.14
N PHE A 209 6.26 12.37 19.12
CA PHE A 209 5.19 13.36 19.21
C PHE A 209 3.81 12.70 19.29
N GLN A 210 2.88 13.41 19.93
CA GLN A 210 1.50 12.99 20.05
C GLN A 210 0.83 12.69 18.71
N ASN A 211 -0.17 11.80 18.75
CA ASN A 211 -0.91 11.38 17.56
C ASN A 211 -1.47 12.58 16.79
N LEU A 212 -0.94 12.82 15.60
CA LEU A 212 -1.31 13.96 14.76
C LEU A 212 -2.78 13.92 14.31
N SER A 213 -3.43 12.75 14.35
CA SER A 213 -4.88 12.62 14.11
C SER A 213 -5.74 13.46 15.06
N ASN A 214 -5.20 13.84 16.22
CA ASN A 214 -5.91 14.64 17.23
C ASN A 214 -5.92 16.14 16.91
N TYR A 215 -5.13 16.60 15.93
CA TYR A 215 -5.00 18.01 15.58
C TYR A 215 -5.76 18.30 14.29
N LYS A 216 -6.77 19.18 14.35
CA LYS A 216 -7.51 19.59 13.15
C LYS A 216 -6.62 20.37 12.18
N GLN A 217 -5.65 21.10 12.73
CA GLN A 217 -4.63 21.86 12.05
C GLN A 217 -3.78 21.02 11.10
N GLU A 218 -3.56 19.74 11.43
CA GLU A 218 -2.83 18.78 10.59
C GLU A 218 -3.50 18.63 9.22
N ARG A 219 -4.83 18.42 9.21
CA ARG A 219 -5.61 18.25 7.98
C ARG A 219 -5.82 19.56 7.23
N ALA A 220 -5.80 20.68 7.94
CA ALA A 220 -5.93 22.01 7.36
C ALA A 220 -4.62 22.50 6.71
N ASN A 221 -3.51 21.78 6.90
CA ASN A 221 -2.17 22.25 6.53
C ASN A 221 -1.90 23.67 7.05
N ASP A 222 -2.27 23.88 8.32
CA ASP A 222 -2.20 25.19 8.98
C ASP A 222 -0.75 25.66 9.12
N SER A 223 -0.47 26.88 8.69
CA SER A 223 0.88 27.44 8.66
C SER A 223 1.48 27.60 10.06
N ASP A 224 0.73 28.19 10.99
CA ASP A 224 1.17 28.43 12.37
C ASP A 224 1.41 27.12 13.13
N PHE A 225 0.61 26.09 12.86
CA PHE A 225 0.85 24.75 13.39
C PHE A 225 2.09 24.10 12.77
N SER A 226 2.31 24.28 11.47
CA SER A 226 3.48 23.74 10.76
C SER A 226 4.78 24.36 11.24
N GLU A 227 4.81 25.69 11.43
CA GLU A 227 5.97 26.42 11.96
C GLU A 227 6.29 25.96 13.38
N ARG A 228 5.26 25.87 14.23
CA ARG A 228 5.42 25.38 15.60
C ARG A 228 5.88 23.92 15.64
N LEU A 229 5.34 23.07 14.77
CA LEU A 229 5.73 21.65 14.67
C LEU A 229 7.18 21.49 14.21
N ALA A 230 7.64 22.34 13.28
CA ALA A 230 9.02 22.36 12.80
C ALA A 230 9.97 23.18 13.69
N SER A 231 9.47 23.80 14.76
CA SER A 231 10.26 24.67 15.63
C SER A 231 11.41 23.90 16.27
N GLY A 232 12.63 24.25 15.89
CA GLY A 232 13.82 23.59 16.38
C GLY A 232 14.17 22.28 15.67
N ILE A 233 13.55 22.00 14.53
CA ILE A 233 13.88 20.87 13.66
C ILE A 233 14.71 21.40 12.50
N ASP A 234 15.84 20.77 12.25
CA ASP A 234 16.72 21.20 11.17
C ASP A 234 16.35 20.45 9.86
N ILE A 235 16.15 19.14 9.95
CA ILE A 235 15.87 18.26 8.79
C ILE A 235 14.53 17.57 8.97
N PHE A 236 13.75 17.53 7.90
CA PHE A 236 12.55 16.73 7.79
C PHE A 236 12.81 15.48 6.94
N VAL A 237 12.40 14.31 7.42
CA VAL A 237 12.45 13.04 6.70
C VAL A 237 11.04 12.49 6.59
N ASN A 238 10.52 12.39 5.38
CA ASN A 238 9.24 11.75 5.10
C ASN A 238 9.44 10.27 4.79
N ASP A 239 9.00 9.41 5.70
CA ASP A 239 8.99 7.95 5.53
C ASP A 239 7.55 7.40 5.59
N SER A 240 6.58 8.23 5.17
CA SER A 240 5.15 7.96 5.20
C SER A 240 4.51 8.04 3.81
N ILE A 241 4.77 7.03 2.97
CA ILE A 241 4.28 7.01 1.59
C ILE A 241 2.75 7.03 1.49
N SER A 242 2.04 6.42 2.45
CA SER A 242 0.56 6.39 2.44
C SER A 242 -0.06 7.78 2.64
N LEU A 243 0.69 8.73 3.19
CA LEU A 243 0.23 10.11 3.41
C LEU A 243 0.83 11.11 2.41
N ALA A 244 1.74 10.67 1.54
CA ALA A 244 2.44 11.53 0.58
C ALA A 244 1.50 12.24 -0.42
N HIS A 245 0.33 11.66 -0.70
CA HIS A 245 -0.67 12.24 -1.60
C HIS A 245 -1.55 13.31 -0.94
N LYS A 246 -1.37 13.57 0.37
CA LYS A 246 -2.18 14.52 1.13
C LYS A 246 -1.36 15.77 1.46
N ILE A 247 -2.02 16.92 1.36
CA ILE A 247 -1.47 18.20 1.82
C ILE A 247 -1.75 18.31 3.32
N LEU A 248 -0.76 17.98 4.15
CA LEU A 248 -0.87 18.00 5.61
C LEU A 248 0.24 18.87 6.20
N ALA A 249 0.00 19.40 7.40
CA ALA A 249 1.00 20.19 8.10
C ALA A 249 2.29 19.39 8.30
N SER A 250 2.20 18.14 8.78
CA SER A 250 3.36 17.28 9.06
C SER A 250 4.04 16.63 7.83
N THR A 251 3.53 16.85 6.61
CA THR A 251 4.10 16.31 5.37
C THR A 251 4.52 17.39 4.37
N VAL A 252 3.72 18.45 4.25
CA VAL A 252 3.93 19.56 3.32
C VAL A 252 4.27 20.84 4.08
N GLY A 253 3.47 21.23 5.07
CA GLY A 253 3.66 22.49 5.80
C GLY A 253 5.03 22.60 6.48
N VAL A 254 5.47 21.56 7.19
CA VAL A 254 6.76 21.53 7.90
C VAL A 254 7.98 21.70 6.99
N THR A 255 7.85 21.34 5.70
CA THR A 255 8.97 21.42 4.73
C THR A 255 9.41 22.86 4.47
N GLN A 256 8.53 23.84 4.72
CA GLN A 256 8.83 25.27 4.54
C GLN A 256 9.76 25.82 5.63
N PHE A 257 9.88 25.12 6.75
CA PHE A 257 10.59 25.57 7.95
C PHE A 257 11.85 24.73 8.26
N CYS A 258 12.07 23.65 7.50
CA CYS A 258 13.26 22.80 7.61
C CYS A 258 14.25 23.16 6.50
N TYR A 259 15.55 23.14 6.78
CA TYR A 259 16.55 23.49 5.75
C TYR A 259 16.68 22.40 4.68
N ALA A 260 16.37 21.14 5.02
CA ALA A 260 16.35 20.01 4.12
C ALA A 260 15.11 19.13 4.35
N SER A 261 14.58 18.58 3.26
CA SER A 261 13.45 17.64 3.26
C SER A 261 13.82 16.40 2.44
N LEU A 262 13.85 15.25 3.10
CA LEU A 262 14.37 13.99 2.55
C LEU A 262 13.28 12.92 2.48
N ALA A 263 13.35 12.04 1.49
CA ALA A 263 12.64 10.77 1.50
C ALA A 263 13.42 9.74 2.33
N GLY A 264 12.75 9.06 3.27
CA GLY A 264 13.30 7.91 4.00
C GLY A 264 13.46 6.68 3.11
N PHE A 265 14.08 5.62 3.64
CA PHE A 265 14.37 4.41 2.84
C PHE A 265 13.11 3.68 2.40
N TYR A 266 12.09 3.57 3.27
CA TYR A 266 10.83 2.93 2.90
C TYR A 266 10.10 3.74 1.83
N PHE A 267 10.09 5.07 1.96
CA PHE A 267 9.52 5.96 0.95
C PHE A 267 10.22 5.82 -0.40
N GLU A 268 11.55 5.88 -0.41
CA GLU A 268 12.38 5.75 -1.61
C GLU A 268 12.13 4.42 -2.33
N ASP A 269 12.09 3.31 -1.60
CA ASP A 269 11.80 1.99 -2.18
C ASP A 269 10.39 1.88 -2.76
N CYS A 270 9.40 2.50 -2.12
CA CYS A 270 8.05 2.56 -2.64
C CYS A 270 7.98 3.39 -3.93
N LEU A 271 8.66 4.54 -3.98
CA LEU A 271 8.77 5.33 -5.21
C LEU A 271 9.43 4.51 -6.33
N TYR A 272 10.51 3.79 -6.02
CA TYR A 272 11.20 2.94 -6.98
C TYR A 272 10.27 1.86 -7.57
N LYS A 273 9.54 1.16 -6.70
CA LYS A 273 8.54 0.16 -7.12
C LYS A 273 7.47 0.77 -8.03
N LEU A 274 6.97 1.95 -7.68
CA LEU A 274 5.98 2.68 -8.49
C LEU A 274 6.56 3.09 -9.86
N LYS A 275 7.77 3.63 -9.91
CA LYS A 275 8.45 3.99 -11.17
C LYS A 275 8.70 2.76 -12.05
N LYS A 276 9.06 1.64 -11.44
CA LYS A 276 9.23 0.37 -12.18
C LYS A 276 7.92 -0.15 -12.78
N ILE A 277 6.78 0.09 -12.11
CA ILE A 277 5.45 -0.22 -12.63
C ILE A 277 5.10 0.66 -13.83
N THR A 278 5.50 1.94 -13.83
CA THR A 278 5.20 2.87 -14.93
C THR A 278 6.12 2.72 -16.15
N VAL A 279 7.33 2.20 -15.97
CA VAL A 279 8.30 2.01 -17.06
C VAL A 279 8.20 0.58 -17.62
N CYS A 280 7.61 0.48 -18.81
CA CYS A 280 7.43 -0.78 -19.54
C CYS A 280 8.79 -1.35 -20.00
N SER A 281 9.42 -2.17 -19.16
CA SER A 281 10.77 -2.74 -19.41
C SER A 281 10.77 -4.24 -19.69
N ARG A 282 9.60 -4.89 -19.65
CA ARG A 282 9.46 -6.33 -19.86
C ARG A 282 8.63 -6.64 -21.11
N PRO A 283 8.92 -7.75 -21.81
CA PRO A 283 8.25 -8.12 -23.06
C PRO A 283 6.77 -8.53 -22.89
N THR A 284 6.33 -8.80 -21.66
CA THR A 284 4.92 -9.04 -21.35
C THR A 284 4.62 -8.49 -19.96
N TYR A 285 3.69 -7.55 -19.88
CA TYR A 285 3.27 -6.91 -18.64
C TYR A 285 1.77 -7.10 -18.42
N VAL A 286 1.41 -7.89 -17.40
CA VAL A 286 0.01 -8.16 -17.06
C VAL A 286 -0.33 -7.48 -15.73
N ALA A 287 -1.45 -6.76 -15.69
CA ALA A 287 -1.96 -6.16 -14.46
C ALA A 287 -3.07 -7.02 -13.84
N VAL A 288 -2.86 -7.48 -12.60
CA VAL A 288 -3.86 -8.19 -11.82
C VAL A 288 -4.56 -7.22 -10.87
N ILE A 289 -5.88 -7.10 -10.99
CA ILE A 289 -6.69 -6.07 -10.35
C ILE A 289 -7.76 -6.75 -9.49
N GLY A 290 -7.63 -6.59 -8.16
CA GLY A 290 -8.51 -7.22 -7.17
C GLY A 290 -9.08 -6.24 -6.15
N GLY A 291 -10.16 -6.63 -5.47
CA GLY A 291 -10.90 -5.81 -4.50
C GLY A 291 -12.40 -5.78 -4.80
N ASP A 292 -13.11 -4.85 -4.17
CA ASP A 292 -14.57 -4.69 -4.22
C ASP A 292 -15.05 -3.41 -4.91
N ASN A 293 -14.35 -2.30 -4.71
CA ASN A 293 -14.72 -1.01 -5.29
C ASN A 293 -13.96 -0.73 -6.59
N LEU A 294 -14.64 -0.90 -7.74
CA LEU A 294 -14.09 -0.57 -9.06
C LEU A 294 -14.01 0.94 -9.30
N ILE A 295 -14.95 1.73 -8.76
CA ILE A 295 -15.02 3.18 -8.98
C ILE A 295 -13.75 3.86 -8.47
N ASP A 296 -13.36 3.54 -7.25
CA ASP A 296 -12.16 4.12 -6.61
C ASP A 296 -10.87 3.76 -7.35
N LYS A 297 -10.86 2.62 -8.06
CA LYS A 297 -9.69 2.11 -8.77
C LYS A 297 -9.70 2.44 -10.27
N ALA A 298 -10.79 3.01 -10.80
CA ALA A 298 -10.97 3.20 -12.23
C ALA A 298 -9.83 4.00 -12.88
N ALA A 299 -9.36 5.06 -12.23
CA ALA A 299 -8.24 5.87 -12.74
C ALA A 299 -6.93 5.06 -12.82
N ALA A 300 -6.61 4.29 -11.78
CA ALA A 300 -5.44 3.41 -11.77
C ALA A 300 -5.56 2.30 -12.82
N VAL A 301 -6.73 1.68 -12.97
CA VAL A 301 -6.98 0.65 -13.98
C VAL A 301 -6.85 1.22 -15.38
N ARG A 302 -7.36 2.43 -15.66
CA ARG A 302 -7.17 3.10 -16.96
C ARG A 302 -5.70 3.36 -17.25
N PHE A 303 -4.95 3.85 -16.26
CA PHE A 303 -3.51 4.02 -16.42
C PHE A 303 -2.82 2.69 -16.74
N LEU A 304 -3.11 1.62 -15.98
CA LEU A 304 -2.55 0.30 -16.23
C LEU A 304 -2.93 -0.23 -17.62
N THR A 305 -4.19 -0.10 -18.03
CA THR A 305 -4.69 -0.45 -19.37
C THR A 305 -3.90 0.26 -20.47
N SER A 306 -3.38 1.48 -20.20
CA SER A 306 -2.59 2.23 -21.17
C SER A 306 -1.15 1.73 -21.33
N ILE A 307 -0.63 0.91 -20.41
CA ILE A 307 0.77 0.46 -20.41
C ILE A 307 0.95 -1.07 -20.38
N CYS A 308 -0.05 -1.83 -19.93
CA CYS A 308 0.02 -3.29 -19.85
C CYS A 308 -0.42 -3.97 -21.15
N ASP A 309 0.02 -5.20 -21.33
CA ASP A 309 -0.35 -6.10 -22.42
C ASP A 309 -1.58 -6.95 -22.11
N GLY A 310 -2.10 -6.91 -20.88
CA GLY A 310 -3.29 -7.65 -20.47
C GLY A 310 -3.77 -7.28 -19.08
N LEU A 311 -5.07 -7.43 -18.85
CA LEU A 311 -5.74 -7.20 -17.58
C LEU A 311 -6.28 -8.51 -17.03
N VAL A 312 -6.13 -8.73 -15.74
CA VAL A 312 -6.73 -9.87 -15.03
C VAL A 312 -7.56 -9.29 -13.88
N PHE A 313 -8.88 -9.50 -13.90
CA PHE A 313 -9.73 -9.07 -12.80
C PHE A 313 -10.01 -10.21 -11.84
N VAL A 314 -9.88 -9.93 -10.55
CA VAL A 314 -10.14 -10.85 -9.44
C VAL A 314 -10.98 -10.14 -8.38
N GLY A 315 -11.45 -10.86 -7.37
CA GLY A 315 -12.31 -10.26 -6.36
C GLY A 315 -13.72 -9.93 -6.88
N MET A 316 -14.44 -9.14 -6.09
CA MET A 316 -15.76 -8.62 -6.43
C MET A 316 -15.74 -7.66 -7.64
N MET A 317 -14.59 -7.08 -7.97
CA MET A 317 -14.42 -6.28 -9.19
C MET A 317 -14.59 -7.10 -10.48
N ALA A 318 -14.26 -8.40 -10.47
CA ALA A 318 -14.49 -9.25 -11.63
C ALA A 318 -15.98 -9.29 -12.02
N PHE A 319 -16.89 -9.33 -11.03
CA PHE A 319 -18.33 -9.29 -11.27
C PHE A 319 -18.79 -8.01 -11.96
N GLN A 320 -18.17 -6.86 -11.66
CA GLN A 320 -18.52 -5.59 -12.31
C GLN A 320 -18.16 -5.61 -13.79
N ILE A 321 -17.00 -6.18 -14.13
CA ILE A 321 -16.55 -6.32 -15.52
C ILE A 321 -17.39 -7.39 -16.26
N MET A 322 -17.69 -8.51 -15.62
CA MET A 322 -18.57 -9.56 -16.18
C MET A 322 -19.98 -9.03 -16.46
N HIS A 323 -20.56 -8.28 -15.52
CA HIS A 323 -21.85 -7.63 -15.70
C HIS A 323 -21.82 -6.66 -16.90
N ALA A 324 -20.74 -5.88 -17.04
CA ALA A 324 -20.57 -4.98 -18.19
C ALA A 324 -20.39 -5.70 -19.54
N LEU A 325 -19.97 -6.97 -19.53
CA LEU A 325 -19.95 -7.86 -20.70
C LEU A 325 -21.29 -8.57 -20.96
N GLY A 326 -22.30 -8.35 -20.12
CA GLY A 326 -23.64 -8.93 -20.26
C GLY A 326 -23.81 -10.29 -19.58
N VAL A 327 -22.89 -10.69 -18.70
CA VAL A 327 -23.09 -11.90 -17.87
C VAL A 327 -24.18 -11.62 -16.85
N HIS A 328 -25.17 -12.52 -16.77
CA HIS A 328 -26.21 -12.44 -15.76
C HIS A 328 -25.62 -12.77 -14.39
N LEU A 329 -25.74 -11.83 -13.45
CA LEU A 329 -25.21 -11.95 -12.11
C LEU A 329 -26.25 -11.46 -11.10
N PRO A 330 -26.30 -12.06 -9.90
CA PRO A 330 -27.15 -11.56 -8.83
C PRO A 330 -26.90 -10.10 -8.50
N SER A 331 -27.98 -9.37 -8.24
CA SER A 331 -27.92 -7.92 -7.96
C SER A 331 -27.00 -7.55 -6.79
N TYR A 332 -26.90 -8.40 -5.76
CA TYR A 332 -26.06 -8.15 -4.59
C TYR A 332 -24.55 -8.24 -4.88
N LEU A 333 -24.14 -8.85 -6.00
CA LEU A 333 -22.74 -8.92 -6.44
C LEU A 333 -22.35 -7.76 -7.35
N VAL A 334 -23.31 -6.98 -7.83
CA VAL A 334 -23.10 -5.92 -8.79
C VAL A 334 -23.29 -4.56 -8.12
N ASP A 335 -22.22 -3.76 -8.13
CA ASP A 335 -22.32 -2.34 -7.83
C ASP A 335 -22.75 -1.60 -9.10
N HIS A 336 -24.04 -1.26 -9.18
CA HIS A 336 -24.59 -0.55 -10.32
C HIS A 336 -23.91 0.81 -10.57
N GLY A 337 -23.35 1.46 -9.54
CA GLY A 337 -22.58 2.70 -9.69
C GLY A 337 -21.28 2.51 -10.49
N ALA A 338 -20.72 1.31 -10.46
CA ALA A 338 -19.47 0.98 -11.17
C ALA A 338 -19.67 0.68 -12.67
N SER A 339 -20.91 0.52 -13.14
CA SER A 339 -21.22 0.08 -14.51
C SER A 339 -20.56 0.95 -15.59
N LYS A 340 -20.63 2.28 -15.42
CA LYS A 340 -20.01 3.23 -16.35
C LYS A 340 -18.49 3.05 -16.40
N ALA A 341 -17.85 2.92 -15.24
CA ALA A 341 -16.41 2.72 -15.16
C ALA A 341 -15.98 1.41 -15.82
N ALA A 342 -16.72 0.32 -15.58
CA ALA A 342 -16.47 -0.99 -16.18
C ALA A 342 -16.55 -0.95 -17.72
N VAL A 343 -17.60 -0.34 -18.27
CA VAL A 343 -17.76 -0.20 -19.73
C VAL A 343 -16.62 0.62 -20.33
N GLU A 344 -16.25 1.74 -19.70
CA GLU A 344 -15.15 2.58 -20.19
C GLU A 344 -13.80 1.84 -20.17
N ILE A 345 -13.54 1.02 -19.14
CA ILE A 345 -12.34 0.17 -19.07
C ILE A 345 -12.31 -0.86 -20.20
N LEU A 346 -13.43 -1.57 -20.43
CA LEU A 346 -13.55 -2.58 -21.49
C LEU A 346 -13.38 -1.96 -22.89
N GLN A 347 -13.99 -0.81 -23.13
CA GLN A 347 -13.82 -0.07 -24.38
C GLN A 347 -12.36 0.33 -24.62
N PHE A 348 -11.69 0.82 -23.57
CA PHE A 348 -10.30 1.22 -23.67
C PHE A 348 -9.36 0.03 -23.90
N ALA A 349 -9.59 -1.09 -23.20
CA ALA A 349 -8.87 -2.34 -23.42
C ALA A 349 -9.07 -2.89 -24.85
N LYS A 350 -10.31 -2.85 -25.36
CA LYS A 350 -10.64 -3.24 -26.74
C LYS A 350 -9.93 -2.35 -27.77
N HIS A 351 -9.92 -1.03 -27.54
CA HIS A 351 -9.21 -0.08 -28.41
C HIS A 351 -7.70 -0.36 -28.44
N ARG A 352 -7.11 -0.68 -27.27
CA ARG A 352 -5.71 -1.08 -27.12
C ARG A 352 -5.42 -2.51 -27.59
N LYS A 353 -6.44 -3.29 -27.91
CA LYS A 353 -6.37 -4.71 -28.29
C LYS A 353 -5.65 -5.59 -27.26
N ILE A 354 -5.84 -5.28 -25.97
CA ILE A 354 -5.28 -6.10 -24.89
C ILE A 354 -6.35 -7.07 -24.34
N PRO A 355 -5.98 -8.33 -24.04
CA PRO A 355 -6.89 -9.28 -23.41
C PRO A 355 -7.33 -8.82 -22.02
N VAL A 356 -8.59 -9.13 -21.70
CA VAL A 356 -9.19 -8.93 -20.37
C VAL A 356 -9.61 -10.29 -19.85
N LEU A 357 -8.81 -10.85 -18.95
CA LEU A 357 -9.02 -12.15 -18.34
C LEU A 357 -9.94 -12.02 -17.12
N LEU A 358 -10.94 -12.89 -17.09
CA LEU A 358 -11.92 -13.00 -16.00
C LEU A 358 -11.90 -14.42 -15.42
N PRO A 359 -12.28 -14.59 -14.15
CA PRO A 359 -12.34 -15.90 -13.52
C PRO A 359 -13.38 -16.79 -14.21
N ARG A 360 -13.06 -18.07 -14.41
CA ARG A 360 -14.02 -19.06 -14.93
C ARG A 360 -14.90 -19.67 -13.85
N ASP A 361 -14.39 -19.70 -12.64
CA ASP A 361 -14.98 -20.36 -11.50
C ASP A 361 -14.76 -19.56 -10.22
N PHE A 362 -15.63 -19.80 -9.25
CA PHE A 362 -15.61 -19.14 -7.95
C PHE A 362 -15.82 -20.17 -6.86
N ARG A 363 -15.18 -19.99 -5.70
CA ARG A 363 -15.54 -20.76 -4.50
C ARG A 363 -16.53 -19.96 -3.67
N CYS A 364 -17.64 -20.58 -3.32
CA CYS A 364 -18.69 -19.94 -2.55
C CYS A 364 -19.05 -20.77 -1.32
N GLU A 365 -19.43 -20.09 -0.24
CA GLU A 365 -20.05 -20.69 0.93
C GLU A 365 -21.58 -20.61 0.78
N ASN A 366 -22.24 -21.78 0.86
CA ASN A 366 -23.66 -21.95 0.62
C ASN A 366 -24.48 -21.65 1.90
N PHE A 367 -25.58 -20.90 1.75
CA PHE A 367 -26.54 -20.58 2.83
C PHE A 367 -27.06 -21.81 3.60
N SER A 368 -27.12 -22.97 2.95
CA SER A 368 -27.71 -24.18 3.52
C SER A 368 -26.75 -25.04 4.35
N ASN A 369 -25.43 -24.91 4.11
CA ASN A 369 -24.39 -25.70 4.77
C ASN A 369 -23.20 -24.78 5.05
N SER A 370 -23.25 -24.08 6.18
CA SER A 370 -22.32 -23.01 6.60
C SER A 370 -20.91 -23.48 6.96
N MET A 371 -20.38 -24.53 6.30
CA MET A 371 -19.07 -25.13 6.57
C MET A 371 -18.40 -25.75 5.32
N GLN A 372 -19.02 -25.72 4.12
CA GLN A 372 -18.42 -26.30 2.91
C GLN A 372 -18.27 -25.27 1.78
N LEU A 373 -17.03 -25.12 1.29
CA LEU A 373 -16.71 -24.33 0.11
C LEU A 373 -16.93 -25.18 -1.15
N GLU A 374 -17.86 -24.75 -1.99
CA GLU A 374 -18.16 -25.40 -3.27
C GLU A 374 -17.64 -24.54 -4.43
N THR A 375 -17.30 -25.15 -5.55
CA THR A 375 -16.80 -24.46 -6.75
C THR A 375 -17.91 -24.32 -7.77
N PHE A 376 -18.19 -23.10 -8.22
CA PHE A 376 -19.27 -22.77 -9.14
C PHE A 376 -18.72 -22.17 -10.44
N PRO A 377 -19.23 -22.57 -11.61
CA PRO A 377 -18.92 -21.91 -12.86
C PRO A 377 -19.40 -20.46 -12.88
N ALA A 378 -18.64 -19.58 -13.53
CA ALA A 378 -18.92 -18.15 -13.58
C ALA A 378 -20.21 -17.77 -14.33
N HIS A 379 -20.78 -18.69 -15.11
CA HIS A 379 -22.03 -18.51 -15.85
C HIS A 379 -23.27 -19.03 -15.12
N ASP A 380 -23.11 -19.73 -13.99
CA ASP A 380 -24.20 -20.43 -13.27
C ASP A 380 -24.45 -19.84 -11.86
N ILE A 381 -24.21 -18.54 -11.68
CA ILE A 381 -24.47 -17.90 -10.37
C ILE A 381 -25.95 -17.53 -10.27
N LEU A 382 -26.70 -18.33 -9.52
CA LEU A 382 -28.13 -18.11 -9.26
C LEU A 382 -28.38 -17.10 -8.12
N ASP A 383 -29.55 -16.45 -8.18
CA ASP A 383 -30.01 -15.53 -7.14
C ASP A 383 -30.25 -16.26 -5.80
N GLY A 384 -29.71 -15.71 -4.70
CA GLY A 384 -29.97 -16.17 -3.33
C GLY A 384 -29.14 -17.37 -2.84
N THR A 385 -28.08 -17.77 -3.54
CA THR A 385 -27.37 -19.04 -3.25
C THR A 385 -26.16 -18.90 -2.30
N PHE A 386 -25.53 -17.72 -2.16
CA PHE A 386 -24.22 -17.59 -1.48
C PHE A 386 -24.12 -16.43 -0.49
N GLU A 387 -23.44 -16.66 0.64
CA GLU A 387 -23.20 -15.65 1.69
C GLU A 387 -21.78 -15.08 1.62
N LEU A 388 -20.81 -15.88 1.16
CA LEU A 388 -19.40 -15.49 1.02
C LEU A 388 -18.82 -16.08 -0.27
N ILE A 389 -18.26 -15.26 -1.16
CA ILE A 389 -17.54 -15.72 -2.35
C ILE A 389 -16.04 -15.59 -2.07
N LEU A 390 -15.38 -16.71 -1.79
CA LEU A 390 -13.94 -16.79 -1.77
C LEU A 390 -13.45 -16.98 -3.21
N LEU A 391 -12.94 -15.91 -3.84
CA LEU A 391 -12.34 -16.04 -5.17
C LEU A 391 -10.96 -16.72 -5.07
N LEU A 392 -10.97 -18.04 -4.97
CA LEU A 392 -9.81 -18.89 -5.30
C LEU A 392 -9.96 -19.32 -6.75
N ILE A 393 -9.11 -18.75 -7.60
CA ILE A 393 -9.22 -18.89 -9.04
C ILE A 393 -8.37 -20.09 -9.46
N LEU A 394 -8.99 -21.07 -10.12
CA LEU A 394 -8.27 -22.20 -10.69
C LEU A 394 -7.97 -21.98 -12.18
N ASN A 395 -8.83 -21.24 -12.91
CA ASN A 395 -8.69 -21.07 -14.37
C ASN A 395 -9.12 -19.68 -14.91
N TYR A 396 -8.40 -19.15 -15.91
CA TYR A 396 -8.74 -17.93 -16.67
C TYR A 396 -8.98 -18.22 -18.16
N VAL A 397 -9.71 -17.36 -18.87
CA VAL A 397 -9.82 -17.35 -20.35
C VAL A 397 -9.18 -16.07 -20.89
N THR A 398 -8.45 -16.18 -21.99
CA THR A 398 -7.90 -15.05 -22.77
C THR A 398 -8.93 -14.32 -23.59
#